data_AF-A0A151UIF4-F1
#
_entry.id   AF-A0A151UIF4-F1
#
_cell.length_a   1.000
_cell.length_b   1.000
_cell.length_c   1.000
_cell.angle_alpha   90.00
_cell.angle_beta   90.00
_cell.angle_gamma   90.00
#
_symmetry.space_group_name_H-M   'P 1'
#
loop_
_entity.id
_entity.type
_entity.pdbx_description
1 polymer ?
#
loop_
_entity_poly.entity_id
_entity_poly.type
_entity_poly.pdbx_seq_one_letter_code
_entity_poly.pdbx_strand_id
1 'polypeptide(L)' 'MEENESIQTMFGRFQTIINELSFLGRTYHKFDHIEKLLRSLSRKWRPQVTALRASKDLEKLSLEELVGLLKVHEMELQ' A
#
# COMPACT_ATOMS: atom_id res chain seq x y z
N MET A 1 8.88 1.25 4.27
CA MET A 1 8.84 -0.16 4.66
C MET A 1 10.27 -0.60 4.86
N GLU A 2 10.59 -1.22 5.98
CA GLU A 2 11.92 -1.81 6.17
C GLU A 2 12.06 -3.09 5.34
N GLU A 3 13.28 -3.55 5.05
CA GLU A 3 13.49 -4.67 4.12
C GLU A 3 12.82 -5.98 4.56
N ASN A 4 12.80 -6.24 5.87
CA ASN A 4 12.24 -7.47 6.48
C ASN A 4 10.89 -7.23 7.17
N GLU A 5 10.31 -6.05 7.00
CA GLU A 5 8.96 -5.77 7.50
C GLU A 5 7.93 -6.53 6.66
N SER A 6 6.85 -7.01 7.28
CA SER A 6 5.73 -7.61 6.55
C SER A 6 4.79 -6.55 5.97
N ILE A 7 4.06 -6.87 4.91
CA ILE A 7 2.99 -6.00 4.37
C ILE A 7 1.95 -5.69 5.44
N GLN A 8 1.59 -6.67 6.27
CA GLN A 8 0.63 -6.47 7.36
C GLN A 8 1.12 -5.44 8.38
N THR A 9 2.38 -5.55 8.82
CA THR A 9 2.98 -4.61 9.78
C THR A 9 3.07 -3.21 9.19
N MET A 10 3.56 -3.09 7.96
CA MET A 10 3.69 -1.82 7.26
C MET A 10 2.32 -1.14 7.06
N PHE A 11 1.32 -1.92 6.64
CA PHE A 11 -0.04 -1.41 6.44
C PHE A 11 -0.69 -0.94 7.75
N GLY A 12 -0.47 -1.66 8.85
CA GLY A 12 -0.93 -1.21 10.18
C GLY A 12 -0.38 0.16 10.56
N ARG A 13 0.93 0.40 10.35
CA ARG A 13 1.52 1.73 10.59
C ARG A 13 0.97 2.79 9.65
N PHE A 14 0.75 2.44 8.39
CA PHE A 14 0.13 3.34 7.43
C PHE A 14 -1.27 3.78 7.88
N GLN A 15 -2.11 2.84 8.35
CA GLN A 15 -3.44 3.16 8.87
C GLN A 15 -3.37 4.07 10.11
N THR A 16 -2.45 3.81 11.04
CA THR A 16 -2.24 4.69 12.21
C THR A 16 -1.95 6.12 11.77
N ILE A 17 -1.03 6.32 10.82
CA ILE A 17 -0.67 7.65 10.30
C ILE A 17 -1.87 8.33 9.62
N ILE A 18 -2.62 7.61 8.79
CA ILE A 18 -3.81 8.16 8.11
C ILE A 18 -4.88 8.57 9.12
N ASN A 19 -5.10 7.77 10.17
CA ASN A 19 -6.06 8.08 11.22
C ASN A 19 -5.65 9.31 12.03
N GLU A 20 -4.37 9.43 12.40
CA GLU A 20 -3.82 10.62 13.08
C GLU A 20 -3.95 11.88 12.21
N LEU A 21 -3.63 11.78 10.92
CA LEU A 21 -3.79 12.91 9.99
C LEU A 21 -5.26 13.32 9.87
N SER A 22 -6.18 12.35 9.78
CA SER A 22 -7.62 12.62 9.74
C SER A 22 -8.09 13.30 11.03
N PHE A 23 -7.59 12.88 12.19
CA PHE A 23 -7.90 13.52 13.47
C PHE A 23 -7.42 14.98 13.53
N LEU A 24 -6.28 15.27 12.88
CA LEU A 24 -5.75 16.64 12.72
C LEU A 24 -6.43 17.44 11.58
N GLY A 25 -7.51 16.93 10.99
CA GLY A 25 -8.26 17.60 9.92
C GLY A 25 -7.63 17.50 8.53
N ARG A 26 -6.62 16.65 8.33
CA ARG A 26 -6.01 16.37 7.02
C ARG A 26 -6.52 15.04 6.49
N THR A 27 -7.47 15.11 5.56
CA THR A 27 -7.98 13.94 4.85
C THR A 27 -7.39 13.87 3.44
N TYR A 28 -7.31 12.67 2.89
CA TYR A 28 -6.86 12.42 1.53
C TYR A 28 -7.89 11.59 0.78
N HIS A 29 -7.88 11.71 -0.55
CA HIS A 29 -8.74 10.88 -1.38
C HIS A 29 -8.26 9.42 -1.38
N LYS A 30 -9.15 8.49 -1.72
CA LYS A 30 -8.84 7.06 -1.79
C LYS A 30 -7.61 6.77 -2.68
N PHE A 31 -7.54 7.42 -3.84
CA PHE A 31 -6.41 7.28 -4.76
C PHE A 31 -5.08 7.76 -4.15
N ASP A 32 -5.12 8.85 -3.37
CA ASP A 32 -3.95 9.35 -2.65
C ASP A 32 -3.42 8.34 -1.64
N HIS A 33 -4.31 7.59 -0.95
CA HIS A 33 -3.89 6.54 -0.04
C HIS A 33 -3.17 5.40 -0.77
N ILE A 34 -3.70 4.98 -1.93
CA ILE A 34 -3.10 3.94 -2.78
C ILE A 34 -1.70 4.37 -3.26
N GLU A 35 -1.59 5.56 -3.82
CA GLU A 35 -0.30 6.11 -4.29
C GLU A 35 0.72 6.20 -3.15
N LYS A 36 0.31 6.68 -1.97
CA LYS A 36 1.19 6.79 -0.80
C LYS A 36 1.61 5.42 -0.26
N LEU A 37 0.71 4.44 -0.23
CA LEU A 37 1.03 3.07 0.17
C LEU A 37 2.03 2.45 -0.80
N LEU A 38 1.79 2.53 -2.11
CA LEU A 38 2.70 1.98 -3.12
C LEU A 38 4.09 2.64 -3.07
N ARG A 39 4.16 3.94 -2.78
CA ARG A 39 5.43 4.67 -2.60
C ARG A 39 6.17 4.32 -1.31
N SER A 40 5.48 3.83 -0.28
CA SER A 40 6.10 3.48 1.00
C SER A 40 6.72 2.08 1.02
N LEU A 41 6.41 1.24 0.02
CA LEU A 41 6.98 -0.09 -0.15
C LEU A 41 8.49 -0.04 -0.41
N SER A 42 9.21 -1.06 0.07
CA SER A 42 10.66 -1.15 -0.12
C SER A 42 11.01 -1.47 -1.57
N ARG A 43 12.28 -1.28 -1.95
CA ARG A 43 12.73 -1.42 -3.35
C ARG A 43 12.43 -2.79 -3.97
N LYS A 44 12.39 -3.85 -3.16
CA LYS A 44 12.06 -5.22 -3.60
C LYS A 44 10.67 -5.32 -4.26
N TRP A 45 9.75 -4.43 -3.92
CA TRP A 45 8.39 -4.40 -4.45
C TRP A 45 8.25 -3.63 -5.76
N ARG A 46 9.30 -2.98 -6.27
CA ARG A 46 9.23 -2.18 -7.51
C ARG A 46 8.67 -2.94 -8.72
N PRO A 47 9.05 -4.21 -8.98
CA PRO A 47 8.45 -4.98 -10.07
C PRO A 47 6.94 -5.14 -9.91
N GLN A 48 6.48 -5.51 -8.71
CA GLN A 48 5.05 -5.68 -8.42
C GLN A 48 4.28 -4.36 -8.54
N VAL A 49 4.83 -3.26 -8.05
CA VAL A 49 4.24 -1.92 -8.18
C VAL A 49 4.11 -1.52 -9.65
N THR A 50 5.11 -1.83 -10.48
CA THR A 50 5.09 -1.55 -11.92
C THR A 50 4.03 -2.38 -12.63
N ALA A 51 3.94 -3.68 -12.30
CA ALA A 51 2.92 -4.58 -12.85
C ALA A 51 1.50 -4.13 -12.45
N LEU A 52 1.28 -3.72 -11.20
CA LEU A 52 -0.01 -3.19 -10.74
C LEU A 52 -0.43 -1.94 -11.53
N ARG A 53 0.51 -1.00 -11.75
CA ARG A 53 0.26 0.21 -12.54
C ARG A 53 -0.03 -0.07 -14.01
N ALA A 54 0.60 -1.09 -14.59
CA ALA A 54 0.41 -1.45 -15.99
C ALA A 54 -0.87 -2.26 -16.24
N SER A 55 -1.32 -3.05 -15.26
CA SER A 55 -2.43 -4.02 -15.43
C SER A 55 -3.77 -3.57 -14.86
N LYS A 56 -3.77 -2.64 -13.89
CA LYS A 56 -4.99 -2.22 -13.18
C LYS A 56 -5.17 -0.72 -13.22
N ASP A 57 -6.43 -0.32 -13.35
CA ASP A 57 -6.87 1.05 -13.08
C ASP A 57 -6.84 1.29 -11.57
N LEU A 58 -5.77 1.92 -11.09
CA LEU A 58 -5.55 2.19 -9.67
C LEU A 58 -6.64 3.07 -9.05
N GLU A 59 -7.38 3.86 -9.85
CA GLU A 59 -8.48 4.71 -9.34
C GLU A 59 -9.69 3.88 -8.92
N LYS A 60 -9.91 2.73 -9.57
CA LYS A 60 -11.03 1.83 -9.27
C LYS A 60 -10.73 0.85 -8.15
N LEU A 61 -9.45 0.56 -7.91
CA LEU A 61 -9.01 -0.39 -6.90
C LEU A 61 -9.33 0.11 -5.48
N SER A 62 -9.79 -0.76 -4.59
CA SER A 62 -9.89 -0.48 -3.15
C SER A 62 -8.55 -0.65 -2.43
N LEU A 63 -8.41 0.02 -1.29
CA LEU A 63 -7.20 -0.10 -0.48
C LEU A 63 -7.06 -1.52 0.07
N GLU A 64 -8.19 -2.12 0.43
CA GLU A 64 -8.31 -3.48 0.93
C GLU A 64 -7.92 -4.50 -0.14
N GLU A 65 -8.42 -4.36 -1.38
CA GLU A 65 -8.00 -5.20 -2.52
C GLU A 65 -6.51 -5.07 -2.79
N LEU A 66 -5.98 -3.84 -2.77
CA LEU A 66 -4.56 -3.61 -2.97
C LEU A 66 -3.71 -4.34 -1.92
N VAL A 67 -4.06 -4.22 -0.64
CA VAL A 67 -3.36 -4.90 0.45
C VAL A 67 -3.48 -6.42 0.30
N GLY A 68 -4.64 -6.93 -0.12
CA GLY A 68 -4.84 -8.34 -0.44
C GLY A 68 -3.87 -8.84 -1.51
N LEU A 69 -3.76 -8.11 -2.62
CA LEU A 69 -2.83 -8.44 -3.72
C LEU A 69 -1.37 -8.42 -3.27
N LEU A 70 -0.98 -7.45 -2.44
CA LEU A 70 0.37 -7.35 -1.90
C LEU A 70 0.68 -8.51 -0.95
N LYS A 71 -0.27 -8.92 -0.11
CA LYS A 71 -0.10 -10.08 0.80
C LYS A 71 0.03 -11.40 0.05
N VAL A 72 -0.78 -11.63 -0.99
CA VAL A 72 -0.66 -12.83 -1.82
C VAL A 72 0.75 -12.92 -2.43
N HIS A 73 1.24 -11.81 -2.98
CA HIS A 73 2.60 -11.78 -3.52
C HIS A 73 3.68 -11.93 -2.43
N GLU A 74 3.46 -11.40 -1.22
CA GLU A 74 4.37 -11.61 -0.09
C GLU A 74 4.53 -13.10 0.25
N MET A 75 3.44 -13.87 0.22
CA MET A 75 3.43 -15.31 0.48
C MET A 75 4.13 -16.12 -0.61
N GLU A 76 4.13 -15.65 -1.87
CA GLU A 76 4.84 -16.30 -2.98
C GLU A 76 6.35 -16.03 -2.97
N LEU A 77 6.79 -14.94 -2.32
CA LEU A 77 8.20 -14.57 -2.18
C LEU A 77 8.88 -15.24 -0.97
N GLN A 78 8.14 -15.96 -0.13
CA GLN A 78 8.64 -16.76 0.99
C GLN A 78 9.03 -18.17 0.55
#